data_AF-A0A6V7X7P2-F1
#
_entry.id   AF-A0A6V7X7P2-F1
#
_cell.length_a   1.000
_cell.length_b   1.000
_cell.length_c   1.000
_cell.angle_alpha   90.00
_cell.angle_beta   90.00
_cell.angle_gamma   90.00
#
_symmetry.space_group_name_H-M   'P 1'
#
loop_
_entity.id
_entity.type
_entity.pdbx_description
1 polymer ?
#
loop_
_entity_poly.entity_id
_entity_poly.type
_entity_poly.pdbx_seq_one_letter_code
_entity_poly.pdbx_strand_id
1 'polypeptide(L)' 'MSTSFTNQVIAQIELYTKANTPNAYKTGLYVLPKLLDEEVARLHLAKLGVKLTKLTDEQAKYLGISKEGPFKADHYRY' A
#
# COMPACT_ATOMS: atom_id res chain seq x y z
N MET A 1 17.38 4.12 2.03
CA MET A 1 16.97 2.69 2.05
C MET A 1 15.70 2.42 2.85
N SER A 2 15.19 3.37 3.66
CA SER A 2 14.02 3.16 4.52
C SER A 2 12.79 2.60 3.77
N THR A 3 12.42 3.20 2.63
CA THR A 3 11.28 2.75 1.81
C THR A 3 11.39 1.29 1.36
N SER A 4 12.56 0.87 0.87
CA SER A 4 12.79 -0.51 0.44
C SER A 4 12.70 -1.50 1.61
N PHE A 5 13.25 -1.14 2.77
CA PHE A 5 13.24 -2.04 3.93
C PHE A 5 11.90 -2.08 4.65
N THR A 6 11.09 -1.02 4.61
CA THR A 6 9.70 -1.10 5.07
C THR A 6 8.91 -2.12 4.25
N ASN A 7 9.06 -2.11 2.92
CA ASN A 7 8.44 -3.12 2.04
C ASN A 7 8.90 -4.55 2.39
N GLN A 8 10.21 -4.75 2.64
CA GLN A 8 10.74 -6.05 3.06
C GLN A 8 10.13 -6.52 4.39
N VAL A 9 10.05 -5.64 5.39
CA VAL A 9 9.46 -5.97 6.70
C VAL A 9 7.98 -6.32 6.56
N ILE A 10 7.22 -5.54 5.79
CA ILE A 10 5.80 -5.82 5.52
C ILE A 10 5.64 -7.18 4.83
N ALA A 11 6.45 -7.48 3.82
CA ALA A 11 6.42 -8.78 3.14
C ALA A 11 6.74 -9.95 4.09
N GLN A 12 7.71 -9.77 4.99
CA GLN A 12 8.03 -10.79 6.01
C GLN A 12 6.88 -10.99 7.00
N ILE A 13 6.22 -9.90 7.45
CA ILE A 13 5.05 -9.98 8.33
C ILE A 13 3.90 -10.73 7.65
N GLU A 14 3.61 -10.42 6.38
CA GLU A 14 2.56 -11.11 5.60
C GLU A 14 2.84 -12.61 5.49
N LEU A 15 4.05 -12.98 5.05
CA LEU A 15 4.43 -14.39 4.92
C LEU A 15 4.38 -15.12 6.27
N TYR A 16 4.88 -14.50 7.33
CA TYR A 16 4.88 -15.09 8.67
C TYR A 16 3.46 -15.29 9.21
N THR A 17 2.61 -14.26 9.13
CA THR A 17 1.24 -14.31 9.66
C THR A 17 0.32 -15.24 8.86
N LYS A 18 0.62 -15.45 7.57
CA LYS A 18 -0.13 -16.38 6.69
C LYS A 18 0.44 -17.79 6.65
N ALA A 19 1.56 -18.07 7.32
CA ALA A 19 2.26 -19.36 7.24
C ALA A 19 1.35 -20.58 7.55
N ASN A 20 0.39 -20.41 8.47
CA ASN A 20 -0.55 -21.48 8.86
C ASN A 20 -1.95 -21.33 8.24
N THR A 21 -2.13 -20.44 7.27
CA THR A 21 -3.41 -20.27 6.58
C THR A 21 -3.44 -21.22 5.36
N PRO A 22 -4.34 -22.22 5.33
CA PRO A 22 -4.42 -23.15 4.21
C PRO A 22 -4.63 -22.39 2.89
N ASN A 23 -3.81 -22.71 1.88
CA ASN A 23 -3.86 -22.12 0.55
C ASN A 23 -3.65 -20.59 0.48
N ALA A 24 -3.06 -19.94 1.48
CA ALA A 24 -2.80 -18.50 1.43
C ALA A 24 -1.84 -18.10 0.31
N TYR A 25 -0.76 -18.86 0.11
CA TYR A 25 0.19 -18.67 -0.98
C TYR A 25 0.61 -20.02 -1.55
N LYS A 26 0.63 -20.13 -2.88
CA LYS A 26 1.25 -21.25 -3.60
C LYS A 26 2.66 -20.82 -4.01
N THR A 27 3.50 -21.74 -4.48
CA THR A 27 4.78 -21.36 -5.08
C THR A 27 4.53 -20.47 -6.30
N GLY A 28 5.01 -19.24 -6.25
CA GLY A 28 4.76 -18.23 -7.28
C GLY A 28 5.37 -16.88 -6.92
N LEU A 29 5.21 -15.93 -7.83
CA LEU A 29 5.62 -14.54 -7.62
C LEU A 29 4.40 -13.71 -7.21
N TYR A 30 4.58 -12.94 -6.16
CA TYR A 30 3.55 -12.07 -5.61
C TYR A 30 4.12 -10.68 -5.40
N VAL A 31 3.24 -9.68 -5.47
CA VAL A 31 3.55 -8.28 -5.17
C VAL A 31 2.68 -7.84 -4.01
N LEU A 32 3.19 -6.91 -3.19
CA LEU A 32 2.39 -6.32 -2.12
C LEU A 32 1.21 -5.53 -2.73
N PRO A 33 0.02 -5.59 -2.12
CA PRO A 33 -1.12 -4.75 -2.49
C PRO A 33 -0.75 -3.25 -2.53
N LYS A 34 -1.32 -2.52 -3.50
CA LYS A 34 -1.06 -1.08 -3.69
C LYS A 34 -1.34 -0.24 -2.44
N LEU A 35 -2.31 -0.64 -1.62
CA LEU A 35 -2.59 0.05 -0.36
C LEU A 35 -1.38 0.04 0.60
N LEU A 36 -0.62 -1.05 0.63
CA LEU A 36 0.59 -1.13 1.45
C LEU A 36 1.72 -0.30 0.85
N ASP A 37 1.82 -0.24 -0.47
CA ASP A 37 2.79 0.64 -1.16
C ASP A 37 2.52 2.12 -0.84
N GLU A 38 1.24 2.53 -0.87
CA GLU A 38 0.81 3.87 -0.46
C GLU A 38 1.08 4.14 1.03
N GLU A 39 0.91 3.15 1.91
CA GLU A 39 1.24 3.27 3.33
C GLU A 39 2.75 3.48 3.53
N VAL A 40 3.60 2.74 2.80
CA VAL A 40 5.05 2.98 2.82
C VAL A 40 5.36 4.40 2.42
N ALA A 41 4.76 4.93 1.36
CA ALA A 41 4.97 6.33 0.96
C ALA A 41 4.51 7.31 2.05
N ARG A 42 3.32 7.09 2.61
CA ARG A 42 2.71 7.93 3.65
C ARG A 42 3.59 8.06 4.90
N LEU A 43 4.19 6.96 5.36
CA LEU A 43 5.07 6.94 6.54
C LEU A 43 6.30 7.85 6.40
N HIS A 44 6.75 8.13 5.17
CA HIS A 44 7.95 8.94 4.93
C HIS A 44 7.67 10.44 4.76
N LEU A 45 6.41 10.84 4.53
CA LEU A 45 6.05 12.23 4.21
C LEU A 45 6.41 13.22 5.33
N ALA A 46 6.14 12.85 6.58
CA ALA A 46 6.39 13.72 7.74
C ALA A 46 7.87 14.09 7.88
N LYS A 47 8.78 13.14 7.60
CA LYS A 47 10.24 13.37 7.66
C LYS A 47 10.71 14.37 6.62
N LEU A 48 9.99 14.47 5.49
CA LEU A 48 10.24 15.40 4.40
C LEU A 48 9.47 16.72 4.56
N GLY A 49 8.67 16.89 5.61
CA GLY A 49 7.84 18.08 5.82
C GLY A 49 6.68 18.20 4.84
N VAL A 50 6.31 17.13 4.14
CA VAL A 50 5.23 17.12 3.14
C VAL A 50 3.87 17.07 3.84
N LYS A 51 2.94 17.90 3.38
CA LYS A 51 1.52 17.87 3.78
C LYS A 51 0.69 17.34 2.62
N LEU A 52 0.02 16.20 2.84
CA LEU A 52 -0.84 15.59 1.84
C LEU A 52 -2.27 16.13 1.97
N THR A 53 -2.87 16.54 0.84
CA THR A 53 -4.28 16.94 0.79
C THR A 53 -5.19 15.73 1.01
N LYS A 54 -6.29 15.92 1.73
CA LYS A 54 -7.33 14.89 1.93
C LYS A 54 -8.50 15.13 0.99
N LEU A 55 -9.00 14.07 0.37
CA LEU A 55 -10.20 14.12 -0.46
C LEU A 55 -11.44 14.39 0.39
N THR A 56 -12.34 15.22 -0.12
CA THR A 56 -13.71 15.34 0.40
C THR A 56 -14.56 14.13 -0.03
N ASP A 57 -15.74 13.92 0.58
CA ASP A 57 -16.64 12.83 0.18
C ASP A 57 -17.11 12.99 -1.26
N GLU A 58 -17.36 14.24 -1.67
CA GLU A 58 -17.75 14.57 -3.04
C GLU A 58 -16.64 14.25 -4.04
N GLN A 59 -15.38 14.61 -3.74
CA GLN A 59 -14.24 14.31 -4.61
C GLN A 59 -13.98 12.81 -4.73
N ALA A 60 -14.03 12.08 -3.62
CA ALA A 60 -13.85 10.62 -3.60
C ALA A 60 -14.94 9.93 -4.43
N LYS A 61 -16.21 10.35 -4.25
CA LYS A 61 -17.35 9.86 -5.04
C LYS A 61 -17.21 10.19 -6.52
N TYR A 62 -16.79 11.42 -6.85
CA TYR A 62 -16.59 11.86 -8.23
C TYR A 62 -15.53 11.01 -8.95
N LEU A 63 -14.44 10.68 -8.25
CA LEU A 63 -13.35 9.85 -8.78
C LEU A 63 -13.65 8.35 -8.73
N GLY A 64 -14.68 7.93 -7.98
CA GLY A 64 -15.01 6.52 -7.79
C GLY A 64 -13.98 5.75 -6.97
N ILE A 65 -13.27 6.42 -6.05
CA ILE A 65 -12.21 5.84 -5.21
C ILE A 65 -12.47 6.08 -3.72
N SER A 66 -11.83 5.29 -2.86
CA SER A 66 -11.84 5.52 -1.41
C SER A 66 -10.99 6.73 -1.04
N LYS A 67 -11.39 7.45 0.02
CA LYS A 67 -10.59 8.54 0.63
C LYS A 67 -9.25 8.05 1.19
N GLU A 68 -9.17 6.78 1.54
CA GLU A 68 -7.99 6.16 2.16
C GLU A 68 -7.14 5.36 1.16
N GLY A 69 -7.51 5.41 -0.13
CA GLY A 69 -6.86 4.65 -1.19
C GLY A 69 -7.40 3.22 -1.36
N PRO A 70 -6.82 2.43 -2.29
CA PRO A 70 -5.77 2.83 -3.21
C PRO A 70 -6.24 3.91 -4.20
N PHE A 71 -5.40 4.91 -4.46
CA PHE A 71 -5.74 6.08 -5.27
C PHE A 71 -5.51 5.89 -6.77
N LYS A 72 -5.00 4.72 -7.19
CA LYS A 72 -4.68 4.39 -8.58
C LYS A 72 -5.00 2.93 -8.88
N ALA A 73 -5.30 2.64 -10.15
CA ALA A 73 -5.50 1.27 -10.63
C ALA A 73 -4.19 0.47 -10.67
N ASP A 74 -4.28 -0.86 -10.68
CA ASP A 74 -3.10 -1.74 -10.61
C ASP A 74 -2.13 -1.58 -11.80
N HIS A 75 -2.66 -1.34 -13.01
CA HIS A 75 -1.86 -1.16 -14.22
C HIS A 75 -1.24 0.25 -14.33
N TYR A 76 -1.51 1.14 -13.38
CA TYR A 76 -0.96 2.49 -13.37
C TYR A 76 0.54 2.45 -13.06
N ARG A 77 1.33 3.24 -13.81
CA ARG A 77 2.79 3.09 -13.83
C ARG A 77 3.54 3.80 -12.69
N TYR A 78 2.91 4.78 -12.02
CA TYR A 78 3.30 5.40 -10.73
C TYR A 78 2.18 6.30 -10.22
#